data_AF-A0AAJ6J973-F1
#
_entry.id   AF-A0AAJ6J973-F1
#
_cell.length_a   1.000
_cell.length_b   1.000
_cell.length_c   1.000
_cell.angle_alpha   90.00
_cell.angle_beta   90.00
_cell.angle_gamma   90.00
#
_symmetry.space_group_name_H-M   'P 1'
#
loop_
_entity.id
_entity.type
_entity.pdbx_description
1 polymer ?
#
loop_
_entity_poly.entity_id
_entity_poly.type
_entity_poly.pdbx_seq_one_letter_code
_entity_poly.pdbx_strand_id
1 'polypeptide(L)'
;MPLQFHRAVEDMEIWSARSGGYSFVISLQSPTGPGFRGRFGYVASWRPLDQSRGSIRVLGSPLQSFAEAKDACNSVLNYLRD
;
A
#
# COMPACT_ATOMS: atom_id res chain seq x y z
N MET A 1 0.38 12.61 11.77
CA MET A 1 1.59 12.49 10.91
C MET A 1 1.28 11.59 9.73
N PRO A 2 1.67 11.98 8.49
CA PRO A 2 1.45 11.18 7.28
C PRO A 2 2.34 9.93 7.27
N LEU A 3 1.90 8.90 6.55
CA LEU A 3 2.66 7.68 6.31
C LEU A 3 3.95 7.98 5.54
N GLN A 4 5.08 7.57 6.12
CA GLN A 4 6.39 7.65 5.48
C GLN A 4 6.72 6.30 4.83
N PHE A 5 6.55 6.24 3.51
CA PHE A 5 6.88 5.05 2.73
C PHE A 5 8.36 5.03 2.41
N HIS A 6 8.98 3.87 2.61
CA HIS A 6 10.32 3.56 2.10
C HIS A 6 10.22 2.39 1.13
N ARG A 7 11.21 2.25 0.26
CA ARG A 7 11.31 1.08 -0.63
C ARG A 7 11.64 -0.13 0.25
N ALA A 8 10.78 -1.14 0.22
CA ALA A 8 10.88 -2.34 1.05
C ALA A 8 11.53 -3.49 0.28
N VAL A 9 11.26 -3.56 -1.03
CA VAL A 9 11.91 -4.47 -1.98
C VAL A 9 12.28 -3.63 -3.20
N GLU A 10 13.58 -3.38 -3.38
CA GLU A 10 14.06 -2.46 -4.41
C GLU A 10 13.71 -2.94 -5.82
N ASP A 11 13.93 -4.23 -6.09
CA ASP A 11 13.76 -4.82 -7.43
C ASP A 11 12.29 -5.03 -7.86
N MET A 12 11.33 -4.94 -6.93
CA MET A 12 9.93 -5.29 -7.20
C MET A 12 8.96 -4.10 -7.12
N GLU A 13 9.46 -2.87 -6.98
CA GLU A 13 8.61 -1.67 -6.87
C GLU A 13 7.59 -1.83 -5.72
N ILE A 14 8.08 -2.21 -4.54
CA ILE A 14 7.29 -2.39 -3.33
C ILE A 14 7.75 -1.39 -2.28
N TRP A 15 6.78 -0.66 -1.72
CA TRP A 15 6.99 0.29 -0.65
C TRP A 15 6.18 -0.10 0.58
N SER A 16 6.76 0.11 1.77
CA SER A 16 6.07 -0.09 3.04
C SER A 16 6.13 1.13 3.93
N ALA A 17 5.07 1.32 4.70
CA ALA A 17 4.99 2.26 5.79
C ALA A 17 4.28 1.61 6.99
N ARG A 18 4.60 2.07 8.20
CA ARG A 18 3.95 1.58 9.43
C ARG A 18 3.55 2.76 10.29
N SER A 19 2.36 2.70 10.87
CA SER A 19 1.90 3.72 11.82
C SER A 19 0.70 3.21 12.62
N GLY A 20 0.62 3.57 13.90
CA GLY A 20 -0.55 3.31 14.75
C GLY A 20 -0.97 1.84 14.86
N GLY A 21 -0.03 0.88 14.87
CA GLY A 21 -0.37 -0.54 14.93
C GLY A 21 -0.75 -1.18 13.59
N TYR A 22 -0.69 -0.42 12.49
CA TYR A 22 -0.98 -0.91 11.14
C TYR A 22 0.24 -0.86 10.23
N SER A 23 0.29 -1.82 9.30
CA SER A 23 1.25 -1.85 8.19
C SER A 23 0.53 -1.54 6.89
N PHE A 24 1.15 -0.73 6.05
CA PHE A 24 0.68 -0.36 4.72
C PHE A 24 1.71 -0.76 3.69
N VAL A 25 1.24 -1.31 2.58
CA VAL A 25 2.07 -1.73 1.44
C VAL A 25 1.49 -1.14 0.17
N ILE A 26 2.34 -0.52 -0.64
CA ILE A 26 2.04 -0.11 -2.00
C ILE A 26 2.93 -0.93 -2.92
N SER A 27 2.35 -1.48 -3.98
CA SER A 27 3.08 -2.21 -5.01
C SER A 27 2.67 -1.73 -6.39
N LEU A 28 3.62 -1.61 -7.32
CA LEU A 28 3.30 -1.37 -8.72
C LEU A 28 2.92 -2.71 -9.38
N GLN A 29 1.70 -2.80 -9.89
CA GLN A 29 1.29 -3.86 -10.80
C GLN A 29 1.58 -3.43 -12.24
N SER A 30 2.10 -4.36 -13.03
CA SER A 30 2.32 -4.18 -14.46
C SER A 30 2.17 -5.51 -15.18
N PRO A 31 1.59 -5.56 -16.40
CA PRO A 31 1.47 -6.80 -17.16
C PRO A 31 2.83 -7.47 -17.45
N THR A 32 3.89 -6.66 -17.59
CA THR A 32 5.23 -7.08 -18.01
C THR A 32 6.32 -6.72 -17.00
N GLY A 33 5.96 -6.15 -15.84
CA GLY A 33 6.92 -5.67 -14.85
C GLY A 33 7.60 -6.78 -14.04
N PRO A 34 8.70 -6.44 -13.34
CA PRO A 34 9.45 -7.39 -12.50
C PRO A 34 8.71 -7.74 -11.19
N GLY A 35 7.76 -6.91 -10.78
CA GLY A 35 6.93 -7.10 -9.60
C GLY A 35 5.66 -7.91 -9.88
N PHE A 36 4.54 -7.45 -9.32
CA PHE A 36 3.27 -8.15 -9.43
C PHE A 36 2.65 -8.00 -10.83
N ARG A 37 2.26 -9.13 -11.44
CA ARG A 37 1.52 -9.12 -12.71
C ARG A 37 0.07 -8.71 -12.49
N GLY A 38 -0.42 -7.80 -13.34
CA GLY A 38 -1.79 -7.31 -13.26
C GLY A 38 -2.07 -6.13 -14.17
N ARG A 39 -3.24 -5.50 -14.00
CA ARG A 39 -3.54 -4.22 -14.65
C ARG A 39 -2.53 -3.17 -14.17
N PHE A 40 -1.98 -2.40 -15.09
CA PHE A 40 -1.00 -1.38 -14.76
C PHE A 40 -1.56 -0.38 -13.73
N GLY A 41 -0.83 -0.18 -12.62
CA GLY A 41 -1.17 0.80 -11.59
C GLY A 41 -0.73 0.39 -10.19
N TYR A 42 -0.93 1.28 -9.22
CA TYR A 42 -0.47 1.11 -7.84
C TYR A 42 -1.53 0.44 -6.99
N VAL A 43 -1.23 -0.73 -6.45
CA VAL A 43 -2.10 -1.45 -5.52
C VAL A 43 -1.66 -1.15 -4.11
N ALA A 44 -2.55 -0.52 -3.35
CA ALA A 44 -2.38 -0.24 -1.94
C ALA A 44 -3.13 -1.28 -1.08
N SER A 45 -2.52 -1.67 0.03
CA SER A 45 -3.13 -2.59 1.00
C SER A 45 -2.64 -2.28 2.41
N TRP A 46 -3.39 -2.74 3.41
CA TRP A 46 -3.06 -2.56 4.82
C TRP A 46 -3.41 -3.79 5.66
N ARG A 47 -2.81 -3.89 6.84
CA ARG A 47 -3.19 -4.89 7.85
C ARG A 47 -2.89 -4.42 9.27
N PRO A 48 -3.62 -4.89 10.29
CA PRO A 48 -3.17 -4.83 11.67
C PRO A 48 -1.87 -5.63 11.87
N LEU A 49 -1.00 -5.15 12.77
CA LEU A 49 0.27 -5.81 13.11
C LEU A 49 0.09 -6.90 14.17
N ASP A 50 -0.87 -6.73 15.07
CA ASP A 50 -1.16 -7.61 16.21
C ASP A 50 -2.00 -8.85 15.83
N GLN A 51 -2.67 -8.81 14.68
CA GLN A 51 -3.54 -9.88 14.21
C GLN A 51 -2.90 -10.62 13.02
N SER A 52 -3.00 -11.95 13.02
CA SER A 52 -2.60 -12.82 11.89
C SER A 52 -3.58 -12.74 10.70
N ARG A 53 -4.14 -11.55 10.44
CA ARG A 53 -5.06 -11.33 9.33
C ARG A 53 -4.30 -11.02 8.04
N GLY A 54 -4.89 -11.45 6.92
CA GLY A 54 -4.41 -11.08 5.59
C GLY A 54 -4.50 -9.58 5.34
N SER A 55 -3.76 -9.10 4.34
CA SER A 55 -3.84 -7.69 3.92
C SER A 55 -5.16 -7.38 3.25
N ILE A 56 -5.77 -6.27 3.63
CA ILE A 56 -6.99 -5.72 3.03
C ILE A 56 -6.58 -4.71 1.96
N ARG A 57 -7.11 -4.87 0.75
CA ARG A 57 -6.87 -3.94 -0.35
C ARG A 57 -7.57 -2.61 -0.08
N VAL A 58 -6.88 -1.50 -0.32
CA VAL A 58 -7.47 -0.17 -0.27
C VAL A 58 -8.41 0.01 -1.46
N LEU A 59 -9.60 0.54 -1.21
CA LEU A 59 -10.62 0.79 -2.24
C LEU A 59 -10.05 1.67 -3.37
N GLY A 60 -10.46 1.39 -4.61
CA GLY A 60 -9.99 2.12 -5.80
C GLY A 60 -8.68 1.58 -6.40
N SER A 61 -8.01 0.63 -5.74
CA SER A 61 -6.83 -0.03 -6.33
C SER A 61 -7.18 -0.92 -7.54
N PRO A 62 -6.38 -0.90 -8.63
CA PRO A 62 -5.13 -0.15 -8.78
C PRO A 62 -5.35 1.34 -9.09
N LEU A 63 -4.58 2.19 -8.39
CA LEU A 63 -4.58 3.65 -8.48
C LEU A 63 -3.60 4.12 -9.56
N GLN A 64 -3.79 5.32 -10.09
CA GLN A 64 -3.04 5.80 -11.26
C GLN A 64 -1.63 6.27 -10.90
N SER A 65 -1.42 6.73 -9.66
CA SER A 65 -0.12 7.25 -9.22
C SER A 65 0.27 6.80 -7.81
N PHE A 66 1.57 6.84 -7.53
CA PHE A 66 2.10 6.55 -6.19
C PHE A 66 1.60 7.57 -5.15
N ALA A 67 1.44 8.84 -5.55
CA ALA A 67 0.90 9.89 -4.68
C ALA A 67 -0.54 9.58 -4.27
N GLU A 68 -1.39 9.22 -5.23
CA GLU A 68 -2.78 8.80 -4.99
C GLU A 68 -2.85 7.58 -4.05
N ALA A 69 -1.95 6.61 -4.24
CA ALA A 69 -1.84 5.45 -3.35
C ALA A 69 -1.43 5.82 -1.92
N LYS A 70 -0.53 6.79 -1.74
CA LYS A 70 -0.17 7.32 -0.41
C LYS A 70 -1.34 8.02 0.24
N ASP A 71 -2.07 8.85 -0.49
CA ASP A 71 -3.22 9.59 0.02
C ASP A 71 -4.34 8.65 0.44
N ALA A 72 -4.63 7.63 -0.38
CA ALA A 72 -5.58 6.59 -0.03
C ALA A 72 -5.18 5.84 1.26
N CYS A 73 -3.89 5.52 1.43
CA CYS A 73 -3.40 4.90 2.67
C CYS A 73 -3.53 5.83 3.89
N ASN A 74 -3.26 7.13 3.73
CA ASN A 74 -3.42 8.11 4.80
C ASN A 74 -4.90 8.26 5.22
N SER A 75 -5.82 8.29 4.25
CA SER A 75 -7.26 8.31 4.52
C SER A 75 -7.71 7.06 5.30
N VAL A 76 -7.22 5.88 4.92
CA VAL A 76 -7.47 4.64 5.68
C VAL A 76 -6.89 4.72 7.09
N LEU A 77 -5.66 5.20 7.26
CA LEU A 77 -5.05 5.34 8.58
C LEU A 77 -5.85 6.28 9.49
N ASN A 78 -6.39 7.38 8.95
CA ASN A 78 -7.24 8.28 9.71
C ASN A 78 -8.54 7.58 10.12
N TYR A 79 -9.20 6.89 9.18
CA TYR A 79 -10.42 6.12 9.46
C TYR A 79 -10.22 5.01 10.52
N LEU A 80 -9.04 4.37 10.56
CA LEU A 80 -8.74 3.32 11.54
C LEU A 80 -8.40 3.86 12.93
N ARG A 81 -8.16 5.17 13.05
CA ARG A 81 -7.87 5.85 14.32
C ARG A 81 -9.07 6.52 14.95
N ASP A 82 -10.12 6.75 14.15
CA ASP A 82 -11.43 7.24 14.60
C ASP A 82 -12.23 6.08 15.24
#